data_AF-A0A485KGG3-F1
#
_entry.id   AF-A0A485KGG3-F1
#
_cell.length_a   1.000
_cell.length_b   1.000
_cell.length_c   1.000
_cell.angle_alpha   90.00
_cell.angle_beta   90.00
_cell.angle_gamma   90.00
#
_symmetry.space_group_name_H-M   'P 1'
#
loop_
_entity.id
_entity.type
_entity.pdbx_description
1 polymer ?
#
loop_
_entity_poly.entity_id
_entity_poly.type
_entity_poly.pdbx_seq_one_letter_code
_entity_poly.pdbx_strand_id
1 'polypeptide(L)'
;MGKDDSQRIYMSWNETNHWAYLDPATQNIPVSDDDKTLRPPPPRVPDVYDIFIGISAYRDGPRCGFSLFTAFSRAKHPERIFIGLVDQTQDDDAICVDEYCKLATEAGWTECKFKNQIRVDARDSKSSKGPTLARWQQQQLIRDEEFCLEIDAHSQFLPDWDVHLVNEWKRTENEMAVLTSYPMDYKFMGKGLTIPDHYSSHLCSYLPRGGGATDIPIISGMMLIDDSEAPQMSSLWGGCLSFSKCHAERRAQNDKHMNWVFWGEEYLRSMQLWTRGYDLYSPSRHGHVVFHNWSDDKGMKKRFWDNVTQVMTREEHDKEEQLAYNRLRMVLTLPFEGPVDATEMDKYHGGKVRTVEQFLEFSGISSADSKLDAHRCEQLHWVPYSVPKIVEDLLPGWTMRANDTRAVAAAVTSDSSANAQSWEAIQLTLGQMTNATWRVGEMQLLRDMQHRLGDMHQPHAALMPLALVWLSLISIWLVYSRRRSGTQYQAVITSTEEE
;
A
#
# COMPACT_ATOMS: atom_id res chain seq x y z
N MET A 1 -31.25 9.23 -3.87
CA MET A 1 -31.26 9.32 -2.40
C MET A 1 -31.44 10.78 -2.00
N GLY A 2 -32.34 11.07 -1.06
CA GLY A 2 -32.40 12.40 -0.46
C GLY A 2 -31.18 12.63 0.44
N LYS A 3 -30.90 13.89 0.82
CA LYS A 3 -29.82 14.23 1.77
C LYS A 3 -29.95 13.56 3.15
N ASP A 4 -31.12 13.03 3.49
CA ASP A 4 -31.37 12.30 4.75
C ASP A 4 -31.02 10.80 4.68
N ASP A 5 -30.76 10.23 3.48
CA ASP A 5 -30.41 8.80 3.29
C ASP A 5 -28.93 8.59 2.91
N SER A 6 -28.10 9.64 2.96
CA SER A 6 -26.73 9.60 2.45
C SER A 6 -25.71 9.34 3.55
N GLN A 7 -24.93 8.26 3.38
CA GLN A 7 -23.73 7.96 4.18
C GLN A 7 -22.81 9.19 4.23
N ARG A 8 -22.30 9.51 5.42
CA ARG A 8 -21.49 10.74 5.58
C ARG A 8 -20.44 10.63 6.68
N ILE A 9 -19.40 11.43 6.54
CA ILE A 9 -18.30 11.57 7.50
C ILE A 9 -18.23 13.01 7.97
N TYR A 10 -18.13 13.21 9.29
CA TYR A 10 -17.88 14.52 9.88
C TYR A 10 -16.38 14.85 9.86
N MET A 11 -16.00 15.95 9.21
CA MET A 11 -14.62 16.43 9.05
C MET A 11 -14.43 17.71 9.86
N SER A 12 -13.90 17.59 11.07
CA SER A 12 -13.74 18.75 11.99
C SER A 12 -12.76 19.80 11.50
N TRP A 13 -11.88 19.47 10.55
CA TRP A 13 -10.86 20.37 9.98
C TRP A 13 -11.36 21.19 8.80
N ASN A 14 -12.52 20.87 8.21
CA ASN A 14 -13.05 21.59 7.06
C ASN A 14 -14.01 22.70 7.52
N GLU A 15 -13.56 23.94 7.54
CA GLU A 15 -14.33 25.09 8.04
C GLU A 15 -15.52 25.49 7.14
N THR A 16 -15.55 25.01 5.88
CA THR A 16 -16.59 25.40 4.90
C THR A 16 -17.68 24.34 4.77
N ASN A 17 -17.30 23.06 4.73
CA ASN A 17 -18.25 21.95 4.72
C ASN A 17 -17.75 20.83 5.63
N HIS A 18 -18.39 20.73 6.80
CA HIS A 18 -18.02 19.76 7.82
C HIS A 18 -18.44 18.33 7.45
N TRP A 19 -19.15 18.11 6.35
CA TRP A 19 -19.66 16.79 5.97
C TRP A 19 -19.19 16.38 4.58
N ALA A 20 -18.51 15.24 4.50
CA ALA A 20 -18.30 14.51 3.25
C ALA A 20 -19.46 13.53 3.07
N TYR A 21 -20.08 13.54 1.89
CA TYR A 21 -21.14 12.61 1.52
C TYR A 21 -20.56 11.54 0.61
N LEU A 22 -20.92 10.29 0.88
CA LEU A 22 -20.39 9.11 0.22
C LEU A 22 -21.47 8.43 -0.63
N ASP A 23 -21.05 7.91 -1.77
CA ASP A 23 -21.87 7.10 -2.69
C ASP A 23 -21.08 5.83 -3.09
N PRO A 24 -21.07 4.81 -2.22
CA PRO A 24 -20.35 3.56 -2.48
C PRO A 24 -20.76 2.87 -3.78
N ALA A 25 -21.96 3.11 -4.31
CA ALA A 25 -22.42 2.50 -5.56
C ALA A 25 -21.59 2.95 -6.78
N THR A 26 -20.88 4.08 -6.67
CA THR A 26 -20.05 4.64 -7.75
C THR A 26 -18.56 4.35 -7.58
N GLN A 27 -18.14 3.80 -6.44
CA GLN A 27 -16.73 3.70 -6.06
C GLN A 27 -15.90 2.80 -6.99
N ASN A 28 -16.53 1.83 -7.65
CA ASN A 28 -15.87 0.94 -8.62
C ASN A 28 -15.89 1.47 -10.06
N ILE A 29 -16.36 2.70 -10.26
CA ILE A 29 -16.42 3.36 -11.56
C ILE A 29 -15.29 4.41 -11.61
N PRO A 30 -14.37 4.33 -12.59
CA PRO A 30 -13.34 5.35 -12.77
C PRO A 30 -13.92 6.76 -12.98
N VAL A 31 -13.18 7.76 -12.52
CA VAL A 31 -13.55 9.18 -12.72
C VAL A 31 -13.45 9.58 -14.19
N SER A 32 -12.46 9.05 -14.92
CA SER A 32 -12.24 9.35 -16.33
C SER A 32 -13.42 8.87 -17.18
N ASP A 33 -13.96 9.76 -18.02
CA ASP A 33 -15.06 9.46 -18.93
C ASP A 33 -14.73 8.31 -19.89
N ASP A 34 -13.47 8.25 -20.35
CA ASP A 34 -12.98 7.22 -21.27
C ASP A 34 -12.94 5.82 -20.63
N ASP A 35 -12.79 5.76 -19.30
CA ASP A 35 -12.67 4.51 -18.54
C ASP A 35 -13.97 4.14 -17.79
N LYS A 36 -15.08 4.88 -17.98
CA LYS A 36 -16.37 4.66 -17.27
C LYS A 36 -16.95 3.26 -17.39
N THR A 37 -16.56 2.50 -18.42
CA THR A 37 -17.02 1.12 -18.64
C THR A 37 -16.16 0.08 -17.91
N LEU A 38 -14.95 0.45 -17.47
CA LEU A 38 -14.03 -0.45 -16.79
C LEU A 38 -14.51 -0.72 -15.36
N ARG A 39 -14.27 -1.94 -14.88
CA ARG A 39 -14.56 -2.38 -13.51
C ARG A 39 -13.39 -3.21 -13.00
N PRO A 40 -13.18 -3.27 -11.67
CA PRO A 40 -12.28 -4.27 -11.10
C PRO A 40 -12.77 -5.70 -11.42
N PRO A 41 -11.92 -6.73 -11.22
CA PRO A 41 -12.34 -8.11 -11.37
C PRO A 41 -13.45 -8.46 -10.36
N PRO A 42 -14.53 -9.15 -10.77
CA PRO A 42 -15.61 -9.48 -9.85
C PRO A 42 -15.18 -10.55 -8.83
N PRO A 43 -15.76 -10.56 -7.61
CA PRO A 43 -15.44 -11.53 -6.58
C PRO A 43 -15.67 -13.00 -7.01
N ARG A 44 -14.74 -13.88 -6.65
CA ARG A 44 -14.72 -15.31 -6.88
C ARG A 44 -14.57 -15.98 -5.53
N VAL A 45 -15.61 -16.65 -5.04
CA VAL A 45 -15.56 -17.33 -3.73
C VAL A 45 -16.00 -18.77 -3.91
N PRO A 46 -15.17 -19.76 -3.53
CA PRO A 46 -15.58 -21.16 -3.59
C PRO A 46 -16.71 -21.44 -2.58
N ASP A 47 -17.48 -22.51 -2.80
CA ASP A 47 -18.56 -22.92 -1.88
C ASP A 47 -18.05 -23.27 -0.48
N VAL A 48 -16.82 -23.75 -0.40
CA VAL A 48 -16.10 -24.06 0.84
C VAL A 48 -14.79 -23.30 0.82
N TYR A 49 -14.50 -22.60 1.90
CA TYR A 49 -13.31 -21.80 2.09
C TYR A 49 -12.83 -21.90 3.55
N ASP A 50 -11.52 -21.74 3.72
CA ASP A 50 -10.87 -21.61 5.03
C ASP A 50 -10.42 -20.16 5.25
N ILE A 51 -10.38 -19.75 6.51
CA ILE A 51 -9.92 -18.42 6.93
C ILE A 51 -8.70 -18.59 7.82
N PHE A 52 -7.58 -17.98 7.43
CA PHE A 52 -6.42 -17.78 8.28
C PHE A 52 -6.57 -16.46 9.06
N ILE A 53 -6.41 -16.49 10.39
CA ILE A 53 -6.31 -15.32 11.24
C ILE A 53 -4.86 -15.17 11.71
N GLY A 54 -4.22 -14.08 11.32
CA GLY A 54 -2.91 -13.69 11.79
C GLY A 54 -3.00 -12.78 13.01
N ILE A 55 -2.26 -13.14 14.07
CA ILE A 55 -2.17 -12.36 15.30
C ILE A 55 -0.72 -12.26 15.73
N SER A 56 -0.25 -11.02 15.95
CA SER A 56 1.04 -10.75 16.57
C SER A 56 0.82 -10.23 17.99
N ALA A 57 1.12 -11.06 19.00
CA ALA A 57 0.91 -10.74 20.40
C ALA A 57 2.22 -10.41 21.10
N TYR A 58 2.34 -9.20 21.64
CA TYR A 58 3.50 -8.77 22.41
C TYR A 58 3.15 -8.67 23.90
N ARG A 59 3.55 -9.68 24.67
CA ARG A 59 3.34 -9.77 26.12
C ARG A 59 1.88 -9.51 26.55
N ASP A 60 0.94 -9.99 25.75
CA ASP A 60 -0.50 -9.72 25.89
C ASP A 60 -1.36 -10.99 26.00
N GLY A 61 -0.83 -12.01 26.66
CA GLY A 61 -1.43 -13.35 26.75
C GLY A 61 -2.92 -13.38 27.10
N PRO A 62 -3.40 -12.71 28.17
CA PRO A 62 -4.79 -12.82 28.58
C PRO A 62 -5.79 -12.27 27.55
N ARG A 63 -5.49 -11.11 26.95
CA ARG A 63 -6.36 -10.53 25.92
C ARG A 63 -6.24 -11.29 24.59
N CYS A 64 -5.04 -11.76 24.27
CA CYS A 64 -4.83 -12.67 23.14
C CYS A 64 -5.66 -13.96 23.27
N GLY A 65 -5.64 -14.61 24.44
CA GLY A 65 -6.46 -15.80 24.70
C GLY A 65 -7.96 -15.53 24.53
N PHE A 66 -8.44 -14.35 24.94
CA PHE A 66 -9.82 -13.93 24.73
C PHE A 66 -10.15 -13.70 23.24
N SER A 67 -9.25 -13.10 22.47
CA SER A 67 -9.38 -12.97 21.01
C SER A 67 -9.51 -14.34 20.34
N LEU A 68 -8.62 -15.29 20.67
CA LEU A 68 -8.70 -16.67 20.16
C LEU A 68 -10.02 -17.33 20.56
N PHE A 69 -10.43 -17.18 21.81
CA PHE A 69 -11.66 -17.77 22.33
C PHE A 69 -12.89 -17.27 21.57
N THR A 70 -13.01 -15.96 21.37
CA THR A 70 -14.14 -15.38 20.63
C THR A 70 -14.08 -15.68 19.13
N ALA A 71 -12.90 -15.76 18.53
CA ALA A 71 -12.74 -16.18 17.14
C ALA A 71 -13.33 -17.58 16.90
N PHE A 72 -13.01 -18.56 17.76
CA PHE A 72 -13.53 -19.93 17.62
C PHE A 72 -14.96 -20.09 18.12
N SER A 73 -15.29 -19.60 19.31
CA SER A 73 -16.59 -19.86 19.94
C SER A 73 -17.76 -19.16 19.25
N ARG A 74 -17.48 -18.11 18.45
CA ARG A 74 -18.49 -17.30 17.77
C ARG A 74 -18.45 -17.44 16.24
N ALA A 75 -17.54 -18.21 15.69
CA ALA A 75 -17.57 -18.56 14.26
C ALA A 75 -18.72 -19.53 13.97
N LYS A 76 -19.32 -19.40 12.79
CA LYS A 76 -20.31 -20.35 12.27
C LYS A 76 -19.66 -21.65 11.81
N HIS A 77 -18.47 -21.56 11.23
CA HIS A 77 -17.67 -22.70 10.77
C HIS A 77 -16.29 -22.72 11.47
N PRO A 78 -16.24 -22.95 12.81
CA PRO A 78 -14.99 -22.90 13.55
C PRO A 78 -13.97 -23.95 13.11
N GLU A 79 -14.41 -25.03 12.47
CA GLU A 79 -13.55 -26.07 11.88
C GLU A 79 -12.73 -25.58 10.66
N ARG A 80 -13.04 -24.40 10.12
CA ARG A 80 -12.40 -23.80 8.94
C ARG A 80 -11.53 -22.59 9.28
N ILE A 81 -11.37 -22.33 10.59
CA ILE A 81 -10.60 -21.19 11.09
C ILE A 81 -9.21 -21.67 11.51
N PHE A 82 -8.18 -21.15 10.88
CA PHE A 82 -6.78 -21.42 11.25
C PHE A 82 -6.16 -20.15 11.81
N ILE A 83 -5.32 -20.28 12.82
CA ILE A 83 -4.69 -19.13 13.46
C ILE A 83 -3.18 -19.23 13.29
N GLY A 84 -2.55 -18.17 12.80
CA GLY A 84 -1.11 -17.97 12.89
C GLY A 84 -0.81 -16.96 13.98
N LEU A 85 -0.20 -17.43 15.06
CA LEU A 85 0.09 -16.65 16.25
C LEU A 85 1.60 -16.45 16.38
N VAL A 86 2.06 -15.21 16.30
CA VAL A 86 3.40 -14.82 16.77
C VAL A 86 3.25 -14.44 18.23
N ASP A 87 3.65 -15.33 19.15
CA ASP A 87 3.51 -15.12 20.60
C ASP A 87 4.85 -14.67 21.19
N GLN A 88 4.98 -13.38 21.49
CA GLN A 88 6.21 -12.78 22.00
C GLN A 88 6.11 -12.58 23.52
N THR A 89 6.74 -13.45 24.30
CA THR A 89 6.61 -13.52 25.77
C THR A 89 7.96 -13.46 26.49
N GLN A 90 7.93 -13.34 27.81
CA GLN A 90 9.01 -13.65 28.75
C GLN A 90 8.51 -14.66 29.79
N ASP A 91 9.42 -15.16 30.63
CA ASP A 91 9.12 -16.20 31.63
C ASP A 91 7.99 -15.82 32.61
N ASP A 92 7.76 -14.52 32.84
CA ASP A 92 6.71 -14.00 33.75
C ASP A 92 5.37 -13.70 33.05
N ASP A 93 5.30 -13.86 31.72
CA ASP A 93 4.10 -13.56 30.96
C ASP A 93 3.18 -14.77 30.83
N ALA A 94 1.87 -14.51 30.79
CA ALA A 94 0.91 -15.52 30.36
C ALA A 94 1.06 -15.79 28.86
N ILE A 95 1.03 -17.08 28.50
CA ILE A 95 1.07 -17.55 27.10
C ILE A 95 -0.34 -17.48 26.52
N CYS A 96 -0.48 -16.93 25.30
CA CYS A 96 -1.78 -16.67 24.71
C CYS A 96 -2.64 -17.93 24.54
N VAL A 97 -2.05 -19.03 24.04
CA VAL A 97 -2.77 -20.30 23.85
C VAL A 97 -3.20 -20.93 25.17
N ASP A 98 -2.44 -20.75 26.24
CA ASP A 98 -2.80 -21.29 27.54
C ASP A 98 -3.99 -20.52 28.15
N GLU A 99 -4.02 -19.19 27.99
CA GLU A 99 -5.18 -18.37 28.38
C GLU A 99 -6.44 -18.71 27.57
N TYR A 100 -6.29 -18.97 26.26
CA TYR A 100 -7.38 -19.50 25.45
C TYR A 100 -7.91 -20.84 25.99
N CYS A 101 -7.03 -21.78 26.32
CA CYS A 101 -7.43 -23.09 26.84
C CYS A 101 -8.16 -22.99 28.19
N LYS A 102 -7.78 -22.04 29.05
CA LYS A 102 -8.48 -21.76 30.31
C LYS A 102 -9.92 -21.30 30.03
N LEU A 103 -10.10 -20.30 29.16
CA LEU A 103 -11.41 -19.79 28.77
C LEU A 103 -12.30 -20.88 28.11
N ALA A 104 -11.72 -21.72 27.25
CA ALA A 104 -12.42 -22.85 26.66
C ALA A 104 -12.95 -23.82 27.72
N THR A 105 -12.13 -24.14 28.73
CA THR A 105 -12.51 -25.04 29.84
C THR A 105 -13.60 -24.41 30.71
N GLU A 106 -13.47 -23.12 31.03
CA GLU A 106 -14.48 -22.35 31.79
C GLU A 106 -15.82 -22.27 31.06
N ALA A 107 -15.79 -22.20 29.72
CA ALA A 107 -16.98 -22.26 28.87
C ALA A 107 -17.61 -23.66 28.75
N GLY A 108 -17.06 -24.67 29.45
CA GLY A 108 -17.57 -26.03 29.48
C GLY A 108 -17.11 -26.93 28.33
N TRP A 109 -16.05 -26.55 27.62
CA TRP A 109 -15.48 -27.43 26.59
C TRP A 109 -14.68 -28.54 27.27
N THR A 110 -14.88 -29.78 26.82
CA THR A 110 -14.24 -30.97 27.41
C THR A 110 -12.72 -31.00 27.25
N GLU A 111 -12.20 -30.22 26.29
CA GLU A 111 -10.79 -30.07 26.00
C GLU A 111 -10.51 -28.66 25.45
N CYS A 112 -9.24 -28.31 25.27
CA CYS A 112 -8.84 -27.12 24.53
C CYS A 112 -9.10 -27.33 23.03
N LYS A 113 -10.39 -27.31 22.66
CA LYS A 113 -10.89 -27.56 21.31
C LYS A 113 -10.19 -26.65 20.31
N PHE A 114 -9.98 -27.11 19.08
CA PHE A 114 -9.31 -26.35 18.01
C PHE A 114 -7.86 -25.90 18.28
N LYS A 115 -7.21 -26.32 19.38
CA LYS A 115 -5.79 -26.02 19.62
C LYS A 115 -4.88 -26.45 18.46
N ASN A 116 -5.24 -27.53 17.76
CA ASN A 116 -4.54 -28.02 16.57
C ASN A 116 -4.66 -27.11 15.32
N GLN A 117 -5.62 -26.18 15.31
CA GLN A 117 -5.78 -25.17 14.26
C GLN A 117 -4.93 -23.92 14.52
N ILE A 118 -4.21 -23.85 15.65
CA ILE A 118 -3.33 -22.74 16.02
C ILE A 118 -1.87 -23.11 15.70
N ARG A 119 -1.25 -22.33 14.82
CA ARG A 119 0.16 -22.40 14.44
C ARG A 119 0.90 -21.31 15.20
N VAL A 120 1.80 -21.71 16.10
CA VAL A 120 2.49 -20.78 17.00
C VAL A 120 3.94 -20.59 16.56
N ASP A 121 4.34 -19.34 16.35
CA ASP A 121 5.73 -18.87 16.31
C ASP A 121 6.01 -18.19 17.65
N ALA A 122 6.47 -18.99 18.63
CA ALA A 122 6.78 -18.51 19.98
C ALA A 122 8.17 -17.87 20.01
N ARG A 123 8.27 -16.65 20.55
CA ARG A 123 9.51 -15.87 20.57
C ARG A 123 9.73 -15.19 21.90
N ASP A 124 11.00 -14.98 22.24
CA ASP A 124 11.37 -14.11 23.35
C ASP A 124 11.08 -12.65 22.96
N SER A 125 10.19 -11.99 23.70
CA SER A 125 9.82 -10.59 23.49
C SER A 125 11.01 -9.62 23.52
N LYS A 126 12.11 -9.96 24.21
CA LYS A 126 13.33 -9.14 24.24
C LYS A 126 13.97 -9.03 22.85
N SER A 127 13.75 -10.00 21.98
CA SER A 127 14.25 -10.00 20.59
C SER A 127 13.32 -9.30 19.59
N SER A 128 12.20 -8.74 20.06
CA SER A 128 11.25 -8.03 19.19
C SER A 128 11.90 -6.82 18.53
N LYS A 129 11.58 -6.61 17.26
CA LYS A 129 11.97 -5.42 16.49
C LYS A 129 10.75 -4.65 15.97
N GLY A 130 9.62 -4.76 16.67
CA GLY A 130 8.39 -4.03 16.34
C GLY A 130 7.40 -4.78 15.46
N PRO A 131 6.25 -4.14 15.17
CA PRO A 131 5.09 -4.81 14.56
C PRO A 131 5.35 -5.24 13.13
N THR A 132 6.10 -4.47 12.33
CA THR A 132 6.29 -4.79 10.90
C THR A 132 6.97 -6.14 10.70
N LEU A 133 7.99 -6.44 11.52
CA LEU A 133 8.65 -7.74 11.50
C LEU A 133 7.72 -8.86 12.02
N ALA A 134 6.94 -8.60 13.06
CA ALA A 134 6.00 -9.58 13.60
C ALA A 134 4.88 -9.93 12.59
N ARG A 135 4.32 -8.92 11.89
CA ARG A 135 3.35 -9.13 10.80
C ARG A 135 3.96 -9.91 9.63
N TRP A 136 5.25 -9.70 9.31
CA TRP A 136 5.95 -10.57 8.34
C TRP A 136 6.08 -12.02 8.83
N GLN A 137 6.43 -12.24 10.10
CA GLN A 137 6.53 -13.58 10.70
C GLN A 137 5.18 -14.30 10.68
N GLN A 138 4.12 -13.58 11.03
CA GLN A 138 2.74 -14.04 10.95
C GLN A 138 2.36 -14.50 9.54
N GLN A 139 2.72 -13.75 8.50
CA GLN A 139 2.49 -14.14 7.10
C GLN A 139 3.18 -15.46 6.72
N GLN A 140 4.25 -15.86 7.40
CA GLN A 140 4.94 -17.13 7.12
C GLN A 140 4.16 -18.35 7.64
N LEU A 141 3.14 -18.13 8.46
CA LEU A 141 2.27 -19.19 9.00
C LEU A 141 1.06 -19.48 8.11
N ILE A 142 0.84 -18.67 7.07
CA ILE A 142 -0.18 -18.87 6.04
C ILE A 142 0.18 -20.11 5.22
N ARG A 143 -0.81 -20.97 4.92
CA ARG A 143 -0.69 -22.12 4.02
C ARG A 143 -1.55 -21.87 2.77
N ASP A 144 -2.55 -22.70 2.56
CA ASP A 144 -3.45 -22.75 1.42
C ASP A 144 -4.84 -22.16 1.69
N GLU A 145 -5.01 -21.45 2.82
CA GLU A 145 -6.28 -20.80 3.15
C GLU A 145 -6.70 -19.80 2.07
N GLU A 146 -8.01 -19.68 1.90
CA GLU A 146 -8.63 -18.85 0.87
C GLU A 146 -8.62 -17.37 1.27
N PHE A 147 -9.01 -17.10 2.52
CA PHE A 147 -9.10 -15.76 3.09
C PHE A 147 -8.13 -15.60 4.25
N CYS A 148 -7.56 -14.40 4.34
CA CYS A 148 -6.65 -14.00 5.40
C CYS A 148 -7.24 -12.79 6.13
N LEU A 149 -7.30 -12.89 7.45
CA LEU A 149 -7.65 -11.84 8.39
C LEU A 149 -6.42 -11.51 9.24
N GLU A 150 -6.01 -10.26 9.30
CA GLU A 150 -5.04 -9.77 10.28
C GLU A 150 -5.76 -8.90 11.31
N ILE A 151 -5.48 -9.14 12.59
CA ILE A 151 -6.02 -8.36 13.72
C ILE A 151 -4.98 -8.15 14.80
N ASP A 152 -5.23 -7.17 15.66
CA ASP A 152 -4.48 -7.02 16.91
C ASP A 152 -4.90 -8.06 17.96
N ALA A 153 -3.98 -8.34 18.89
CA ALA A 153 -4.12 -9.39 19.90
C ALA A 153 -5.26 -9.19 20.90
N HIS A 154 -5.81 -7.98 21.04
CA HIS A 154 -6.85 -7.65 22.01
C HIS A 154 -8.14 -7.22 21.31
N SER A 155 -8.68 -8.14 20.52
CA SER A 155 -9.89 -7.99 19.74
C SER A 155 -11.00 -8.92 20.24
N GLN A 156 -12.24 -8.68 19.83
CA GLN A 156 -13.31 -9.66 19.98
C GLN A 156 -14.18 -9.73 18.74
N PHE A 157 -14.73 -10.92 18.51
CA PHE A 157 -15.57 -11.21 17.36
C PHE A 157 -17.06 -11.24 17.73
N LEU A 158 -17.93 -10.84 16.81
CA LEU A 158 -19.38 -11.07 16.90
C LEU A 158 -19.72 -12.54 16.53
N PRO A 159 -20.92 -13.03 16.89
CA PRO A 159 -21.47 -14.27 16.35
C PRO A 159 -21.50 -14.27 14.81
N ASP A 160 -21.22 -15.43 14.20
CA ASP A 160 -21.20 -15.70 12.76
C ASP A 160 -20.25 -14.80 11.95
N TRP A 161 -19.22 -14.23 12.60
CA TRP A 161 -18.31 -13.24 12.01
C TRP A 161 -17.65 -13.74 10.71
N ASP A 162 -17.32 -15.03 10.63
CA ASP A 162 -16.61 -15.67 9.52
C ASP A 162 -17.41 -15.62 8.21
N VAL A 163 -18.73 -15.78 8.32
CA VAL A 163 -19.64 -15.66 7.18
C VAL A 163 -19.99 -14.20 6.89
N HIS A 164 -20.20 -13.39 7.92
CA HIS A 164 -20.49 -11.97 7.76
C HIS A 164 -19.35 -11.22 7.05
N LEU A 165 -18.10 -11.50 7.41
CA LEU A 165 -16.94 -10.81 6.84
C LEU A 165 -16.68 -11.19 5.37
N VAL A 166 -16.90 -12.47 5.00
CA VAL A 166 -16.84 -12.91 3.59
C VAL A 166 -17.98 -12.31 2.77
N ASN A 167 -19.20 -12.26 3.33
CA ASN A 167 -20.33 -11.62 2.66
C ASN A 167 -20.07 -10.13 2.45
N GLU A 168 -19.50 -9.45 3.44
CA GLU A 168 -19.10 -8.05 3.29
C GLU A 168 -18.04 -7.88 2.20
N TRP A 169 -17.04 -8.75 2.17
CA TRP A 169 -15.98 -8.69 1.16
C TRP A 169 -16.55 -8.87 -0.26
N LYS A 170 -17.53 -9.77 -0.45
CA LYS A 170 -18.24 -9.90 -1.74
C LYS A 170 -18.95 -8.61 -2.16
N ARG A 171 -19.46 -7.82 -1.21
CA ARG A 171 -20.16 -6.56 -1.48
C ARG A 171 -19.24 -5.42 -1.91
N THR A 172 -17.92 -5.62 -1.84
CA THR A 172 -16.95 -4.72 -2.47
C THR A 172 -16.98 -4.80 -4.00
N GLU A 173 -17.57 -5.88 -4.54
CA GLU A 173 -17.61 -6.18 -5.99
C GLU A 173 -16.21 -6.17 -6.64
N ASN A 174 -15.18 -6.54 -5.87
CA ASN A 174 -13.78 -6.53 -6.31
C ASN A 174 -12.99 -7.73 -5.73
N GLU A 175 -12.50 -8.63 -6.59
CA GLU A 175 -11.64 -9.78 -6.23
C GLU A 175 -10.31 -9.37 -5.60
N MET A 176 -9.87 -8.15 -5.89
CA MET A 176 -8.65 -7.56 -5.37
C MET A 176 -8.91 -6.67 -4.15
N ALA A 177 -10.08 -6.79 -3.51
CA ALA A 177 -10.42 -5.99 -2.34
C ALA A 177 -9.68 -6.44 -1.07
N VAL A 178 -9.34 -5.45 -0.25
CA VAL A 178 -8.91 -5.61 1.14
C VAL A 178 -9.87 -4.80 2.01
N LEU A 179 -10.68 -5.48 2.82
CA LEU A 179 -11.44 -4.82 3.87
C LEU A 179 -10.48 -4.42 4.99
N THR A 180 -10.41 -3.15 5.34
CA THR A 180 -9.46 -2.65 6.32
C THR A 180 -9.95 -1.42 7.06
N SER A 181 -9.68 -1.36 8.37
CA SER A 181 -10.04 -0.24 9.22
C SER A 181 -9.36 -0.38 10.58
N TYR A 182 -9.56 0.61 11.46
CA TYR A 182 -9.42 0.39 12.90
C TYR A 182 -10.77 -0.09 13.44
N PRO A 183 -10.88 -1.30 14.01
CA PRO A 183 -12.11 -1.75 14.64
C PRO A 183 -12.56 -0.79 15.73
N MET A 184 -13.87 -0.59 15.81
CA MET A 184 -14.45 0.27 16.85
C MET A 184 -14.29 -0.36 18.24
N ASP A 185 -14.41 0.48 19.27
CA ASP A 185 -14.43 0.05 20.66
C ASP A 185 -15.66 -0.83 20.98
N TYR A 186 -15.53 -1.69 22.00
CA TYR A 186 -16.59 -2.57 22.47
C TYR A 186 -17.91 -1.85 22.76
N LYS A 187 -17.87 -0.58 23.15
CA LYS A 187 -19.07 0.24 23.39
C LYS A 187 -19.93 0.50 22.14
N PHE A 188 -19.38 0.29 20.93
CA PHE A 188 -20.10 0.44 19.67
C PHE A 188 -20.85 -0.83 19.24
N MET A 189 -20.63 -1.96 19.91
CA MET A 189 -21.37 -3.18 19.62
C MET A 189 -22.87 -2.98 19.89
N GLY A 190 -23.69 -3.54 19.00
CA GLY A 190 -25.12 -3.65 19.24
C GLY A 190 -25.43 -4.51 20.47
N LYS A 191 -26.61 -4.32 21.03
CA LYS A 191 -27.06 -5.05 22.23
C LYS A 191 -27.00 -6.56 21.98
N GLY A 192 -26.38 -7.29 22.92
CA GLY A 192 -26.28 -8.75 22.83
C GLY A 192 -25.28 -9.26 21.80
N LEU A 193 -24.19 -8.52 21.55
CA LEU A 193 -23.15 -8.84 20.55
C LEU A 193 -23.71 -8.84 19.13
N THR A 194 -24.47 -7.81 18.79
CA THR A 194 -25.05 -7.63 17.45
C THR A 194 -24.29 -6.55 16.66
N ILE A 195 -24.56 -6.48 15.36
CA ILE A 195 -23.98 -5.46 14.48
C ILE A 195 -24.32 -4.04 15.00
N PRO A 196 -23.42 -3.05 14.82
CA PRO A 196 -23.70 -1.66 15.17
C PRO A 196 -24.89 -1.09 14.38
N ASP A 197 -25.73 -0.31 15.05
CA ASP A 197 -26.92 0.27 14.42
C ASP A 197 -26.58 1.49 13.54
N HIS A 198 -25.56 2.26 13.87
CA HIS A 198 -25.36 3.59 13.27
C HIS A 198 -23.97 3.84 12.70
N TYR A 199 -22.90 3.41 13.38
CA TYR A 199 -21.54 3.79 13.00
C TYR A 199 -20.77 2.64 12.33
N SER A 200 -19.92 3.01 11.39
CA SER A 200 -18.76 2.22 10.96
C SER A 200 -17.49 3.07 11.05
N SER A 201 -16.33 2.44 10.98
CA SER A 201 -15.02 3.09 11.08
C SER A 201 -14.34 3.17 9.71
N HIS A 202 -13.74 4.31 9.40
CA HIS A 202 -13.07 4.60 8.14
C HIS A 202 -11.74 5.32 8.34
N LEU A 203 -10.75 5.00 7.51
CA LEU A 203 -9.44 5.64 7.51
C LEU A 203 -9.34 6.59 6.31
N CYS A 204 -9.20 7.89 6.56
CA CYS A 204 -9.11 8.88 5.49
C CYS A 204 -8.30 10.14 5.86
N SER A 205 -7.64 10.15 7.02
CA SER A 205 -6.97 11.36 7.54
C SER A 205 -5.60 11.07 8.14
N TYR A 206 -4.80 12.13 8.24
CA TYR A 206 -3.37 12.08 8.59
C TYR A 206 -3.03 13.04 9.72
N LEU A 207 -1.99 12.73 10.49
CA LEU A 207 -1.35 13.70 11.35
C LEU A 207 -0.57 14.73 10.51
N PRO A 208 -0.48 16.00 10.94
CA PRO A 208 0.34 16.99 10.24
C PRO A 208 1.83 16.60 10.19
N ARG A 209 2.44 16.72 9.01
CA ARG A 209 3.90 16.53 8.80
C ARG A 209 4.67 17.82 9.10
N GLY A 210 4.88 18.08 10.39
CA GLY A 210 5.47 19.32 10.91
C GLY A 210 6.92 19.57 10.51
N GLY A 211 7.71 18.52 10.28
CA GLY A 211 9.08 18.56 9.77
C GLY A 211 9.18 18.71 8.24
N GLY A 212 8.05 18.85 7.53
CA GLY A 212 8.03 19.04 6.09
C GLY A 212 7.95 17.74 5.30
N ALA A 213 8.37 17.77 4.04
CA ALA A 213 8.26 16.63 3.12
C ALA A 213 9.12 15.41 3.52
N THR A 214 10.11 15.58 4.41
CA THR A 214 10.95 14.50 4.94
C THR A 214 10.27 13.66 6.02
N ASP A 215 9.21 14.19 6.63
CA ASP A 215 8.41 13.42 7.59
C ASP A 215 7.59 12.36 6.84
N ILE A 216 7.35 11.26 7.53
CA ILE A 216 6.54 10.15 7.00
C ILE A 216 5.05 10.45 7.23
N PRO A 217 4.14 10.07 6.32
CA PRO A 217 2.72 10.14 6.58
C PRO A 217 2.32 9.18 7.70
N ILE A 218 1.51 9.68 8.64
CA ILE A 218 0.97 8.90 9.76
C ILE A 218 -0.55 9.07 9.75
N ILE A 219 -1.28 7.97 9.80
CA ILE A 219 -2.74 7.96 9.87
C ILE A 219 -3.17 8.58 11.21
N SER A 220 -4.13 9.50 11.21
CA SER A 220 -4.51 10.23 12.44
C SER A 220 -5.39 9.44 13.40
N GLY A 221 -6.02 8.36 12.93
CA GLY A 221 -7.08 7.67 13.63
C GLY A 221 -8.24 7.30 12.71
N MET A 222 -9.20 6.56 13.25
CA MET A 222 -10.46 6.33 12.57
C MET A 222 -11.37 7.54 12.60
N MET A 223 -12.10 7.70 11.49
CA MET A 223 -13.27 8.55 11.34
C MET A 223 -14.52 7.67 11.37
N LEU A 224 -15.65 8.22 11.81
CA LEU A 224 -16.93 7.50 11.79
C LEU A 224 -17.70 7.82 10.51
N ILE A 225 -18.25 6.78 9.88
CA ILE A 225 -19.27 6.92 8.83
C ILE A 225 -20.64 6.69 9.48
N ASP A 226 -21.54 7.65 9.30
CA ASP A 226 -22.95 7.53 9.66
C ASP A 226 -23.65 6.58 8.69
N ASP A 227 -24.39 5.61 9.22
CA ASP A 227 -25.30 4.70 8.51
C ASP A 227 -24.68 4.02 7.29
N SER A 228 -23.42 3.60 7.43
CA SER A 228 -22.70 2.91 6.36
C SER A 228 -23.34 1.56 6.04
N GLU A 229 -23.96 1.45 4.87
CA GLU A 229 -24.62 0.24 4.41
C GLU A 229 -23.71 -0.60 3.55
N ALA A 230 -22.81 -0.04 2.76
CA ALA A 230 -21.92 -0.78 1.85
C ALA A 230 -20.43 -0.50 2.15
N PRO A 231 -19.52 -1.43 1.85
CA PRO A 231 -18.09 -1.19 2.00
C PRO A 231 -17.67 0.11 1.32
N GLN A 232 -16.84 0.90 1.98
CA GLN A 232 -16.44 2.24 1.51
C GLN A 232 -14.97 2.24 1.09
N MET A 233 -14.68 2.55 -0.17
CA MET A 233 -13.31 2.66 -0.66
C MET A 233 -12.50 3.65 0.18
N SER A 234 -11.29 3.25 0.55
CA SER A 234 -10.31 4.00 1.34
C SER A 234 -8.97 4.01 0.60
N SER A 235 -8.14 5.00 0.89
CA SER A 235 -6.73 5.02 0.48
C SER A 235 -5.80 4.41 1.52
N LEU A 236 -6.32 4.02 2.69
CA LEU A 236 -5.54 3.71 3.87
C LEU A 236 -5.86 2.33 4.44
N TRP A 237 -4.79 1.65 4.84
CA TRP A 237 -4.79 0.37 5.51
C TRP A 237 -4.59 0.58 7.01
N GLY A 238 -5.29 -0.20 7.83
CA GLY A 238 -5.14 -0.22 9.28
C GLY A 238 -4.68 -1.58 9.77
N GLY A 239 -3.70 -1.59 10.68
CA GLY A 239 -3.11 -2.81 11.21
C GLY A 239 -3.99 -3.60 12.16
N CYS A 240 -5.06 -2.97 12.67
CA CYS A 240 -5.98 -3.59 13.61
C CYS A 240 -7.03 -4.49 12.94
N LEU A 241 -7.28 -4.32 11.63
CA LEU A 241 -8.14 -5.19 10.82
C LEU A 241 -7.77 -5.10 9.34
N SER A 242 -7.45 -6.24 8.75
CA SER A 242 -7.23 -6.40 7.31
C SER A 242 -7.73 -7.76 6.84
N PHE A 243 -8.80 -7.79 6.04
CA PHE A 243 -9.43 -9.00 5.52
C PHE A 243 -9.46 -9.03 4.00
N SER A 244 -8.92 -10.08 3.40
CA SER A 244 -8.85 -10.24 1.95
C SER A 244 -8.63 -11.70 1.55
N LYS A 245 -8.58 -11.99 0.25
CA LYS A 245 -8.00 -13.25 -0.22
C LYS A 245 -6.55 -13.37 0.23
N CYS A 246 -6.13 -14.54 0.70
CA CYS A 246 -4.75 -14.75 1.15
C CYS A 246 -3.68 -14.50 0.08
N HIS A 247 -4.04 -14.45 -1.21
CA HIS A 247 -3.07 -14.04 -2.23
C HIS A 247 -2.60 -12.58 -2.04
N ALA A 248 -3.34 -11.72 -1.32
CA ALA A 248 -2.88 -10.40 -0.89
C ALA A 248 -1.65 -10.49 0.01
N GLU A 249 -1.75 -11.25 1.08
CA GLU A 249 -0.65 -11.45 2.04
C GLU A 249 0.55 -12.17 1.42
N ARG A 250 0.32 -13.10 0.48
CA ARG A 250 1.41 -13.80 -0.23
C ARG A 250 2.13 -12.91 -1.26
N ARG A 251 1.40 -12.05 -1.99
CA ARG A 251 1.97 -11.19 -3.06
C ARG A 251 2.54 -9.87 -2.54
N ALA A 252 1.92 -9.32 -1.50
CA ALA A 252 2.36 -8.14 -0.78
C ALA A 252 2.76 -8.60 0.61
N GLN A 253 3.99 -9.09 0.78
CA GLN A 253 4.49 -9.40 2.12
C GLN A 253 4.95 -8.13 2.84
N ASN A 254 4.76 -8.08 4.15
CA ASN A 254 5.38 -7.08 5.00
C ASN A 254 6.91 -7.17 4.86
N ASP A 255 7.60 -6.03 4.95
CA ASP A 255 9.04 -5.99 4.78
C ASP A 255 9.75 -6.34 6.08
N LYS A 256 10.38 -7.52 6.13
CA LYS A 256 11.12 -8.00 7.31
C LYS A 256 12.32 -7.11 7.70
N HIS A 257 12.73 -6.18 6.85
CA HIS A 257 13.84 -5.25 7.12
C HIS A 257 13.38 -3.93 7.75
N MET A 258 12.07 -3.74 7.97
CA MET A 258 11.49 -2.55 8.62
C MET A 258 11.54 -2.66 10.16
N ASN A 259 12.74 -2.93 10.68
CA ASN A 259 12.97 -3.00 12.12
C ASN A 259 12.67 -1.64 12.77
N TRP A 260 11.98 -1.67 13.92
CA TRP A 260 11.62 -0.51 14.74
C TRP A 260 10.62 0.46 14.10
N VAL A 261 10.14 0.18 12.88
CA VAL A 261 9.08 0.96 12.25
C VAL A 261 7.74 0.59 12.89
N PHE A 262 7.17 1.55 13.60
CA PHE A 262 5.82 1.52 14.16
C PHE A 262 4.96 2.59 13.51
N TRP A 263 5.42 3.83 13.52
CA TRP A 263 4.74 4.92 12.82
C TRP A 263 5.01 4.85 11.32
N GLY A 264 3.97 5.00 10.51
CA GLY A 264 4.04 4.98 9.05
C GLY A 264 4.06 3.60 8.41
N GLU A 265 4.15 2.51 9.18
CA GLU A 265 4.06 1.14 8.65
C GLU A 265 2.74 0.91 7.91
N GLU A 266 1.65 1.47 8.43
CA GLU A 266 0.33 1.31 7.86
C GLU A 266 0.17 2.04 6.51
N TYR A 267 0.77 3.23 6.39
CA TYR A 267 0.81 3.96 5.13
C TYR A 267 1.69 3.24 4.10
N LEU A 268 2.83 2.70 4.54
CA LEU A 268 3.67 1.84 3.72
C LEU A 268 2.90 0.60 3.24
N ARG A 269 2.14 -0.05 4.11
CA ARG A 269 1.32 -1.22 3.79
C ARG A 269 0.23 -0.89 2.77
N SER A 270 -0.40 0.27 2.91
CA SER A 270 -1.36 0.81 1.96
C SER A 270 -0.76 0.88 0.54
N MET A 271 0.43 1.48 0.43
CA MET A 271 1.18 1.57 -0.83
C MET A 271 1.52 0.18 -1.39
N GLN A 272 2.04 -0.72 -0.56
CA GLN A 272 2.46 -2.06 -0.98
C GLN A 272 1.34 -2.87 -1.62
N LEU A 273 0.14 -2.82 -1.01
CA LEU A 273 -1.06 -3.45 -1.53
C LEU A 273 -1.52 -2.76 -2.82
N TRP A 274 -1.64 -1.43 -2.80
CA TRP A 274 -2.21 -0.68 -3.91
C TRP A 274 -1.39 -0.78 -5.21
N THR A 275 -0.07 -0.70 -5.10
CA THR A 275 0.87 -0.87 -6.25
C THR A 275 0.89 -2.30 -6.81
N ARG A 276 0.30 -3.28 -6.10
CA ARG A 276 0.11 -4.67 -6.54
C ARG A 276 -1.31 -4.98 -7.04
N GLY A 277 -2.13 -3.93 -7.18
CA GLY A 277 -3.47 -3.99 -7.77
C GLY A 277 -4.60 -4.22 -6.79
N TYR A 278 -4.31 -4.22 -5.49
CA TYR A 278 -5.34 -4.31 -4.46
C TYR A 278 -5.99 -2.96 -4.22
N ASP A 279 -7.26 -2.97 -3.82
CA ASP A 279 -8.02 -1.77 -3.48
C ASP A 279 -8.54 -1.91 -2.05
N LEU A 280 -8.46 -0.84 -1.27
CA LEU A 280 -8.78 -0.86 0.17
C LEU A 280 -10.20 -0.35 0.39
N TYR A 281 -10.93 -1.00 1.30
CA TYR A 281 -12.29 -0.62 1.65
C TYR A 281 -12.48 -0.72 3.15
N SER A 282 -13.04 0.30 3.77
CA SER A 282 -13.55 0.16 5.13
C SER A 282 -14.84 -0.68 5.13
N PRO A 283 -15.00 -1.60 6.08
CA PRO A 283 -16.26 -2.33 6.24
C PRO A 283 -17.43 -1.37 6.48
N SER A 284 -18.61 -1.72 5.97
CA SER A 284 -19.86 -1.13 6.42
C SER A 284 -20.20 -1.57 7.84
N ARG A 285 -21.31 -1.08 8.40
CA ARG A 285 -21.79 -1.55 9.71
C ARG A 285 -22.04 -3.07 9.75
N HIS A 286 -22.35 -3.69 8.60
CA HIS A 286 -22.55 -5.15 8.46
C HIS A 286 -21.24 -5.94 8.47
N GLY A 287 -20.13 -5.28 8.11
CA GLY A 287 -18.79 -5.86 8.11
C GLY A 287 -17.98 -5.59 9.38
N HIS A 288 -18.45 -4.71 10.27
CA HIS A 288 -17.83 -4.47 11.57
C HIS A 288 -18.20 -5.58 12.56
N VAL A 289 -17.59 -6.74 12.35
CA VAL A 289 -17.78 -7.95 13.17
C VAL A 289 -16.60 -8.25 14.09
N VAL A 290 -15.55 -7.43 14.01
CA VAL A 290 -14.43 -7.43 14.95
C VAL A 290 -14.43 -6.08 15.64
N PHE A 291 -14.18 -6.09 16.95
CA PHE A 291 -14.05 -4.89 17.77
C PHE A 291 -12.74 -4.96 18.54
N HIS A 292 -12.22 -3.80 18.91
CA HIS A 292 -10.91 -3.69 19.53
C HIS A 292 -11.03 -3.14 20.95
N ASN A 293 -10.20 -3.64 21.85
CA ASN A 293 -10.09 -3.10 23.20
C ASN A 293 -9.20 -1.85 23.21
N TRP A 294 -9.81 -0.66 23.16
CA TRP A 294 -9.10 0.62 23.22
C TRP A 294 -8.81 1.11 24.64
N SER A 295 -9.00 0.27 25.67
CA SER A 295 -8.72 0.67 27.04
C SER A 295 -7.27 1.12 27.22
N ASP A 296 -7.08 2.20 27.99
CA ASP A 296 -5.78 2.54 28.52
C ASP A 296 -5.49 1.63 29.72
N ASP A 297 -4.42 0.83 29.65
CA ASP A 297 -3.98 -0.04 30.75
C ASP A 297 -3.33 0.78 31.88
N LYS A 298 -3.63 2.09 31.97
CA LYS A 298 -3.17 3.03 32.99
C LYS A 298 -1.64 3.01 33.17
N GLY A 299 -0.92 2.92 32.04
CA GLY A 299 0.55 2.87 32.03
C GLY A 299 1.16 1.47 32.22
N MET A 300 0.35 0.41 32.37
CA MET A 300 0.85 -0.97 32.48
C MET A 300 1.16 -1.62 31.11
N LYS A 301 0.98 -0.89 29.99
CA LYS A 301 1.26 -1.38 28.64
C LYS A 301 2.74 -1.64 28.48
N LYS A 302 3.11 -2.91 28.34
CA LYS A 302 4.46 -3.35 27.99
C LYS A 302 4.70 -3.04 26.50
N ARG A 303 5.74 -2.27 26.18
CA ARG A 303 6.05 -1.85 24.81
C ARG A 303 7.28 -2.58 24.29
N PHE A 304 7.36 -2.77 22.97
CA PHE A 304 8.49 -3.47 22.37
C PHE A 304 9.80 -2.68 22.48
N TRP A 305 9.70 -1.34 22.55
CA TRP A 305 10.87 -0.49 22.75
C TRP A 305 11.35 -0.40 24.20
N ASP A 306 10.62 -0.96 25.18
CA ASP A 306 11.04 -0.95 26.60
C ASP A 306 12.25 -1.88 26.83
N ASN A 307 12.46 -2.86 25.94
CA ASN A 307 13.48 -3.90 26.09
C ASN A 307 14.70 -3.72 25.17
N VAL A 308 14.78 -2.60 24.43
CA VAL A 308 15.81 -2.37 23.40
C VAL A 308 17.22 -2.65 23.91
N THR A 309 17.57 -2.11 25.08
CA THR A 309 18.93 -2.21 25.64
C THR A 309 19.23 -3.55 26.33
N GLN A 310 18.27 -4.49 26.37
CA GLN A 310 18.49 -5.82 26.96
C GLN A 310 19.23 -6.76 26.01
N VAL A 311 19.15 -6.54 24.70
CA VAL A 311 19.72 -7.43 23.68
C VAL A 311 20.64 -6.73 22.67
N MET A 312 20.66 -5.40 22.66
CA MET A 312 21.55 -4.60 21.80
C MET A 312 21.94 -3.28 22.46
N THR A 313 22.98 -2.64 21.94
CA THR A 313 23.36 -1.28 22.36
C THR A 313 22.38 -0.24 21.81
N ARG A 314 22.37 0.95 22.43
CA ARG A 314 21.53 2.05 21.96
C ARG A 314 21.95 2.50 20.56
N GLU A 315 23.24 2.51 20.28
CA GLU A 315 23.82 2.90 19.00
C GLU A 315 23.44 1.94 17.87
N GLU A 316 23.39 0.63 18.15
CA GLU A 316 22.92 -0.37 17.19
C GLU A 316 21.43 -0.19 16.87
N HIS A 317 20.60 0.02 17.90
CA HIS A 317 19.18 0.30 17.74
C HIS A 317 18.95 1.54 16.87
N ASP A 318 19.53 2.68 17.25
CA ASP A 318 19.31 3.95 16.57
C ASP A 318 19.77 3.89 15.10
N LYS A 319 20.82 3.11 14.81
CA LYS A 319 21.26 2.82 13.44
C LYS A 319 20.27 1.96 12.66
N GLU A 320 19.75 0.87 13.24
CA GLU A 320 18.75 0.03 12.59
C GLU A 320 17.46 0.81 12.29
N GLU A 321 16.97 1.59 13.27
CA GLU A 321 15.79 2.43 13.14
C GLU A 321 15.97 3.49 12.05
N GLN A 322 17.12 4.19 12.05
CA GLN A 322 17.43 5.19 11.01
C GLN A 322 17.42 4.58 9.61
N LEU A 323 18.07 3.42 9.42
CA LEU A 323 18.11 2.73 8.14
C LEU A 323 16.70 2.32 7.68
N ALA A 324 15.86 1.82 8.59
CA ALA A 324 14.50 1.40 8.28
C ALA A 324 13.59 2.59 7.90
N TYR A 325 13.67 3.72 8.60
CA TYR A 325 12.90 4.91 8.20
C TYR A 325 13.42 5.55 6.91
N ASN A 326 14.73 5.51 6.64
CA ASN A 326 15.26 5.94 5.34
C ASN A 326 14.81 5.01 4.21
N ARG A 327 14.72 3.71 4.48
CA ARG A 327 14.15 2.72 3.56
C ARG A 327 12.69 3.03 3.24
N LEU A 328 11.87 3.35 4.26
CA LEU A 328 10.47 3.75 4.09
C LEU A 328 10.37 5.02 3.23
N ARG A 329 11.17 6.06 3.53
CA ARG A 329 11.19 7.30 2.74
C ARG A 329 11.57 7.05 1.28
N MET A 330 12.60 6.25 1.04
CA MET A 330 13.03 5.89 -0.32
C MET A 330 11.92 5.19 -1.11
N VAL A 331 11.23 4.24 -0.49
CA VAL A 331 10.12 3.50 -1.11
C VAL A 331 8.93 4.41 -1.45
N LEU A 332 8.63 5.37 -0.58
CA LEU A 332 7.56 6.34 -0.79
C LEU A 332 8.00 7.52 -1.66
N THR A 333 9.21 7.51 -2.22
CA THR A 333 9.79 8.63 -3.01
C THR A 333 9.82 9.96 -2.26
N LEU A 334 9.93 9.91 -0.92
CA LEU A 334 10.04 11.09 -0.06
C LEU A 334 11.50 11.53 0.05
N PRO A 335 11.78 12.84 0.24
CA PRO A 335 13.13 13.34 0.46
C PRO A 335 13.70 12.76 1.77
N PHE A 336 14.98 12.38 1.72
CA PHE A 336 15.74 11.93 2.89
C PHE A 336 17.24 12.15 2.65
N GLU A 337 18.00 12.14 3.75
CA GLU A 337 19.47 12.15 3.72
C GLU A 337 20.02 10.95 4.50
N GLY A 338 21.23 10.52 4.12
CA GLY A 338 21.95 9.45 4.80
C GLY A 338 21.81 8.07 4.15
N PRO A 339 22.34 7.03 4.82
CA PRO A 339 22.38 5.69 4.25
C PRO A 339 21.00 5.04 4.22
N VAL A 340 20.84 4.07 3.31
CA VAL A 340 19.65 3.22 3.20
C VAL A 340 20.09 1.79 2.92
N ASP A 341 19.45 0.83 3.58
CA ASP A 341 19.59 -0.58 3.23
C ASP A 341 18.59 -0.92 2.12
N ALA A 342 19.09 -1.30 0.95
CA ALA A 342 18.29 -1.70 -0.22
C ALA A 342 18.12 -3.23 -0.36
N THR A 343 18.51 -4.01 0.65
CA THR A 343 18.39 -5.48 0.64
C THR A 343 16.96 -5.90 0.37
N GLU A 344 16.76 -6.80 -0.61
CA GLU A 344 15.43 -7.31 -1.02
C GLU A 344 14.38 -6.21 -1.31
N MET A 345 14.79 -4.99 -1.66
CA MET A 345 13.88 -3.86 -1.90
C MET A 345 12.79 -4.22 -2.93
N ASP A 346 13.19 -4.74 -4.08
CA ASP A 346 12.27 -5.11 -5.16
C ASP A 346 11.29 -6.22 -4.75
N LYS A 347 11.69 -7.11 -3.82
CA LYS A 347 10.81 -8.19 -3.34
C LYS A 347 9.63 -7.63 -2.55
N TYR A 348 9.89 -6.70 -1.61
CA TYR A 348 8.87 -6.16 -0.72
C TYR A 348 8.16 -4.93 -1.31
N HIS A 349 8.82 -4.15 -2.17
CA HIS A 349 8.29 -2.86 -2.66
C HIS A 349 8.22 -2.73 -4.19
N GLY A 350 8.58 -3.78 -4.96
CA GLY A 350 8.54 -3.77 -6.42
C GLY A 350 7.17 -4.00 -7.06
N GLY A 351 6.10 -3.42 -6.49
CA GLY A 351 4.76 -3.46 -7.10
C GLY A 351 4.73 -2.71 -8.44
N LYS A 352 4.06 -3.27 -9.45
CA LYS A 352 4.07 -2.73 -10.83
C LYS A 352 2.68 -2.57 -11.46
N VAL A 353 1.62 -2.95 -10.76
CA VAL A 353 0.25 -2.85 -11.30
C VAL A 353 -0.15 -1.39 -11.45
N ARG A 354 0.24 -0.57 -10.46
CA ARG A 354 0.13 0.88 -10.43
C ARG A 354 1.41 1.44 -9.79
N THR A 355 1.77 2.68 -10.07
CA THR A 355 3.04 3.27 -9.58
C THR A 355 2.90 3.87 -8.19
N VAL A 356 4.03 4.12 -7.52
CA VAL A 356 4.06 4.80 -6.23
C VAL A 356 3.53 6.23 -6.35
N GLU A 357 3.84 6.93 -7.43
CA GLU A 357 3.37 8.29 -7.70
C GLU A 357 1.85 8.33 -7.82
N GLN A 358 1.25 7.36 -8.52
CA GLN A 358 -0.20 7.25 -8.59
C GLN A 358 -0.83 6.94 -7.22
N PHE A 359 -0.14 6.18 -6.36
CA PHE A 359 -0.60 5.95 -4.99
C PHE A 359 -0.56 7.24 -4.17
N LEU A 360 0.55 8.00 -4.23
CA LEU A 360 0.68 9.28 -3.53
C LEU A 360 -0.41 10.27 -3.95
N GLU A 361 -0.74 10.33 -5.24
CA GLU A 361 -1.86 11.13 -5.74
C GLU A 361 -3.21 10.61 -5.21
N PHE A 362 -3.45 9.30 -5.29
CA PHE A 362 -4.68 8.67 -4.80
C PHE A 362 -4.90 8.88 -3.30
N SER A 363 -3.83 8.83 -2.50
CA SER A 363 -3.83 8.98 -1.05
C SER A 363 -3.69 10.44 -0.59
N GLY A 364 -3.46 11.38 -1.49
CA GLY A 364 -3.36 12.81 -1.18
C GLY A 364 -2.06 13.23 -0.50
N ILE A 365 -0.95 12.53 -0.72
CA ILE A 365 0.35 12.89 -0.12
C ILE A 365 1.28 13.50 -1.16
N SER A 366 1.85 14.66 -0.84
CA SER A 366 2.86 15.32 -1.65
C SER A 366 4.26 14.88 -1.25
N SER A 367 5.05 14.40 -2.21
CA SER A 367 6.46 14.07 -1.97
C SER A 367 7.36 15.30 -1.86
N ALA A 368 6.90 16.48 -2.30
CA ALA A 368 7.72 17.68 -2.38
C ALA A 368 7.36 18.76 -1.34
N ASP A 369 6.09 18.89 -0.98
CA ASP A 369 5.60 19.91 -0.06
C ASP A 369 4.46 19.36 0.80
N SER A 370 4.74 19.10 2.07
CA SER A 370 3.74 18.54 3.01
C SER A 370 2.56 19.46 3.28
N LYS A 371 2.62 20.74 2.92
CA LYS A 371 1.47 21.66 3.01
C LYS A 371 0.40 21.36 1.96
N LEU A 372 0.75 20.59 0.94
CA LEU A 372 -0.17 20.13 -0.10
C LEU A 372 -0.80 18.76 0.22
N ASP A 373 -0.47 18.17 1.37
CA ASP A 373 -1.11 16.93 1.79
C ASP A 373 -2.61 17.16 2.01
N ALA A 374 -3.42 16.19 1.62
CA ALA A 374 -4.88 16.23 1.68
C ALA A 374 -5.42 14.96 2.34
N HIS A 375 -6.41 15.14 3.23
CA HIS A 375 -7.26 14.04 3.68
C HIS A 375 -8.14 13.55 2.52
N ARG A 376 -8.47 12.26 2.52
CA ARG A 376 -9.17 11.55 1.43
C ARG A 376 -10.51 10.98 1.88
N CYS A 377 -11.30 11.80 2.55
CA CYS A 377 -12.59 11.40 3.14
C CYS A 377 -13.78 11.58 2.19
N GLU A 378 -13.54 12.15 1.01
CA GLU A 378 -14.50 12.21 -0.09
C GLU A 378 -14.73 10.84 -0.74
N GLN A 379 -15.76 10.75 -1.60
CA GLN A 379 -16.00 9.53 -2.37
C GLN A 379 -14.81 9.24 -3.30
N LEU A 380 -14.07 8.17 -3.00
CA LEU A 380 -12.99 7.67 -3.84
C LEU A 380 -13.54 6.77 -4.94
N HIS A 381 -12.77 6.67 -6.02
CA HIS A 381 -13.12 5.92 -7.21
C HIS A 381 -11.96 5.00 -7.62
N TRP A 382 -12.31 3.84 -8.15
CA TRP A 382 -11.37 2.84 -8.61
C TRP A 382 -10.47 3.41 -9.70
N VAL A 383 -9.17 3.22 -9.53
CA VAL A 383 -8.15 3.64 -10.49
C VAL A 383 -7.79 2.42 -11.36
N PRO A 384 -8.04 2.45 -12.69
CA PRO A 384 -7.68 1.35 -13.57
C PRO A 384 -6.19 0.99 -13.47
N TYR A 385 -5.87 -0.28 -13.70
CA TYR A 385 -4.50 -0.76 -13.63
C TYR A 385 -3.64 -0.18 -14.77
N SER A 386 -2.45 0.34 -14.41
CA SER A 386 -1.44 0.78 -15.36
C SER A 386 -0.83 -0.41 -16.12
N VAL A 387 -0.68 -1.55 -15.44
CA VAL A 387 -0.20 -2.81 -16.00
C VAL A 387 -1.23 -3.93 -15.72
N PRO A 388 -2.38 -3.95 -16.43
CA PRO A 388 -3.47 -4.89 -16.14
C PRO A 388 -3.07 -6.35 -16.29
N LYS A 389 -2.12 -6.65 -17.20
CA LYS A 389 -1.66 -8.02 -17.48
C LYS A 389 -1.25 -8.81 -16.23
N ILE A 390 -0.65 -8.14 -15.24
CA ILE A 390 -0.26 -8.77 -13.97
C ILE A 390 -1.47 -9.32 -13.20
N VAL A 391 -2.59 -8.58 -13.21
CA VAL A 391 -3.83 -9.01 -12.55
C VAL A 391 -4.58 -10.01 -13.42
N GLU A 392 -4.57 -9.84 -14.75
CA GLU A 392 -5.18 -10.80 -15.69
C GLU A 392 -4.52 -12.19 -15.63
N ASP A 393 -3.19 -12.24 -15.44
CA ASP A 393 -2.46 -13.50 -15.24
C ASP A 393 -2.78 -14.16 -13.90
N LEU A 394 -3.05 -13.35 -12.86
CA LEU A 394 -3.51 -13.85 -11.56
C LEU A 394 -4.95 -14.38 -11.62
N LEU A 395 -5.80 -13.76 -12.44
CA LEU A 395 -7.23 -14.02 -12.52
C LEU A 395 -7.66 -14.46 -13.93
N PRO A 396 -7.28 -15.67 -14.37
CA PRO A 396 -7.65 -16.18 -15.68
C PRO A 396 -9.14 -16.01 -15.98
N GLY A 397 -9.45 -15.65 -17.22
CA GLY A 397 -10.82 -15.39 -17.69
C GLY A 397 -11.34 -13.96 -17.45
N TRP A 398 -10.60 -13.11 -16.74
CA TRP A 398 -10.89 -11.69 -16.65
C TRP A 398 -9.85 -10.87 -17.43
N THR A 399 -10.32 -9.86 -18.16
CA THR A 399 -9.48 -8.87 -18.86
C THR A 399 -10.01 -7.49 -18.56
N MET A 400 -9.13 -6.55 -18.24
CA MET A 400 -9.56 -5.20 -17.86
C MET A 400 -10.13 -4.45 -19.07
N ARG A 401 -9.39 -4.45 -20.17
CA ARG A 401 -9.80 -3.85 -21.44
C ARG A 401 -10.06 -5.01 -22.40
N ALA A 402 -11.32 -5.26 -22.71
CA ALA A 402 -11.65 -6.21 -23.76
C ALA A 402 -10.94 -5.78 -25.05
N ASN A 403 -10.28 -6.72 -25.74
CA ASN A 403 -9.67 -6.45 -27.04
C ASN A 403 -10.78 -6.05 -28.03
N ASP A 404 -11.02 -4.76 -28.18
CA ASP A 404 -11.85 -4.24 -29.26
C ASP A 404 -11.03 -4.35 -30.55
N THR A 405 -11.08 -5.53 -31.16
CA THR A 405 -10.42 -5.86 -32.42
C THR A 405 -10.81 -4.93 -33.58
N ARG A 406 -11.84 -4.08 -33.41
CA ARG A 406 -12.25 -3.07 -34.40
C ARG A 406 -11.46 -1.76 -34.30
N ALA A 407 -10.98 -1.36 -33.11
CA ALA A 407 -10.27 -0.10 -32.94
C ALA A 407 -8.81 -0.16 -33.43
N VAL A 408 -8.16 -1.32 -33.27
CA VAL A 408 -6.76 -1.52 -33.69
C VAL A 408 -6.61 -1.47 -35.22
N ALA A 409 -7.60 -1.94 -35.97
CA ALA A 409 -7.56 -1.92 -37.43
C ALA A 409 -7.64 -0.50 -38.03
N ALA A 410 -8.31 0.45 -37.34
CA ALA A 410 -8.45 1.83 -37.81
C ALA A 410 -7.19 2.68 -37.49
N ALA A 411 -6.53 2.44 -36.36
CA ALA A 411 -5.33 3.18 -35.95
C ALA A 411 -4.07 2.77 -36.74
N VAL A 412 -3.95 1.48 -37.10
CA VAL A 412 -2.78 0.98 -37.85
C VAL A 412 -2.70 1.56 -39.27
N THR A 413 -3.85 1.92 -39.87
CA THR A 413 -3.87 2.51 -41.23
C THR A 413 -3.47 3.99 -41.29
N SER A 414 -3.54 4.74 -40.19
CA SER A 414 -3.17 6.17 -40.17
C SER A 414 -1.74 6.43 -39.67
N ASP A 415 -1.18 5.54 -38.86
CA ASP A 415 0.10 5.78 -38.16
C ASP A 415 1.32 5.26 -38.93
N SER A 416 1.13 4.36 -39.91
CA SER A 416 2.23 3.81 -40.71
C SER A 416 2.83 4.82 -41.70
N SER A 417 2.05 5.80 -42.17
CA SER A 417 2.53 6.82 -43.12
C SER A 417 3.28 7.98 -42.44
N ALA A 418 2.90 8.34 -41.21
CA ALA A 418 3.53 9.43 -40.47
C ALA A 418 4.89 9.01 -39.87
N ASN A 419 4.99 7.78 -39.36
CA ASN A 419 6.24 7.27 -38.78
C ASN A 419 7.34 7.05 -39.82
N ALA A 420 6.99 6.62 -41.05
CA ALA A 420 7.97 6.47 -42.14
C ALA A 420 8.62 7.81 -42.55
N GLN A 421 7.85 8.90 -42.61
CA GLN A 421 8.36 10.23 -42.93
C GLN A 421 9.28 10.81 -41.84
N SER A 422 9.01 10.49 -40.57
CA SER A 422 9.84 10.96 -39.44
C SER A 422 11.23 10.29 -39.41
N TRP A 423 11.34 9.05 -39.89
CA TRP A 423 12.59 8.29 -39.92
C TRP A 423 13.55 8.71 -41.02
N GLU A 424 13.04 9.03 -42.20
CA GLU A 424 13.85 9.61 -43.27
C GLU A 424 14.39 11.00 -42.88
N ALA A 425 13.60 11.81 -42.18
CA ALA A 425 14.04 13.13 -41.70
C ALA A 425 15.18 13.05 -40.67
N ILE A 426 15.14 12.06 -39.78
CA ILE A 426 16.18 11.85 -38.74
C ILE A 426 17.48 11.32 -39.36
N GLN A 427 17.38 10.38 -40.32
CA GLN A 427 18.52 9.90 -41.11
C GLN A 427 19.21 11.05 -41.87
N LEU A 428 18.43 11.94 -42.50
CA LEU A 428 18.94 13.08 -43.24
C LEU A 428 19.66 14.09 -42.33
N THR A 429 19.09 14.36 -41.16
CA THR A 429 19.66 15.27 -40.16
C THR A 429 20.98 14.73 -39.60
N LEU A 430 21.06 13.44 -39.29
CA LEU A 430 22.29 12.78 -38.84
C LEU A 430 23.38 12.79 -39.94
N GLY A 431 23.01 12.54 -41.19
CA GLY A 431 23.92 12.63 -42.33
C GLY A 431 24.55 14.01 -42.48
N GLN A 432 23.75 15.08 -42.35
CA GLN A 432 24.25 16.46 -42.42
C GLN A 432 25.22 16.81 -41.28
N MET A 433 25.00 16.26 -40.08
CA MET A 433 25.90 16.49 -38.93
C MET A 433 27.28 15.83 -39.12
N THR A 434 27.40 14.72 -39.84
CA THR A 434 28.69 14.05 -40.07
C THR A 434 29.65 14.77 -41.03
N ASN A 435 29.15 15.75 -41.79
CA ASN A 435 29.94 16.55 -42.75
C ASN A 435 30.54 17.85 -42.15
N ALA A 436 30.29 18.14 -40.87
CA ALA A 436 30.90 19.28 -40.18
C ALA A 436 32.25 18.89 -39.53
N THR A 437 33.13 19.87 -39.29
CA THR A 437 34.43 19.65 -38.64
C THR A 437 34.27 19.60 -37.12
N TRP A 438 34.50 18.43 -36.51
CA TRP A 438 34.33 18.15 -35.07
C TRP A 438 35.62 17.71 -34.39
N ARG A 439 35.69 17.76 -33.05
CA ARG A 439 36.82 17.17 -32.30
C ARG A 439 36.76 15.65 -32.35
N VAL A 440 37.91 14.98 -32.26
CA VAL A 440 38.05 13.51 -32.45
C VAL A 440 37.11 12.70 -31.55
N GLY A 441 36.89 13.12 -30.29
CA GLY A 441 35.97 12.44 -29.37
C GLY A 441 34.48 12.61 -29.70
N GLU A 442 34.10 13.73 -30.32
CA GLU A 442 32.71 14.01 -30.73
C GLU A 442 32.33 13.22 -32.00
N MET A 443 33.31 13.03 -32.90
CA MET A 443 33.16 12.17 -34.09
C MET A 443 32.92 10.71 -33.73
N GLN A 444 33.56 10.23 -32.65
CA GLN A 444 33.45 8.83 -32.24
C GLN A 444 32.07 8.54 -31.64
N LEU A 445 31.52 9.47 -30.86
CA LEU A 445 30.15 9.40 -30.34
C LEU A 445 29.10 9.43 -31.46
N LEU A 446 29.28 10.31 -32.47
CA LEU A 446 28.38 10.41 -33.62
C LEU A 446 28.38 9.12 -34.47
N ARG A 447 29.54 8.50 -34.68
CA ARG A 447 29.64 7.22 -35.42
C ARG A 447 29.01 6.06 -34.65
N ASP A 448 29.22 5.99 -33.34
CA ASP A 448 28.58 4.97 -32.49
C ASP A 448 27.05 5.10 -32.49
N MET A 449 26.53 6.33 -32.51
CA MET A 449 25.10 6.58 -32.62
C MET A 449 24.54 6.17 -33.99
N GLN A 450 25.25 6.46 -35.08
CA GLN A 450 24.88 6.00 -36.42
C GLN A 450 24.83 4.48 -36.53
N HIS A 451 25.81 3.79 -35.92
CA HIS A 451 25.84 2.32 -35.90
C HIS A 451 24.66 1.74 -35.11
N ARG A 452 24.38 2.27 -33.91
CA ARG A 452 23.26 1.82 -33.07
C ARG A 452 21.90 2.06 -33.71
N LEU A 453 21.75 3.16 -34.46
CA LEU A 453 20.53 3.44 -35.22
C LEU A 453 20.40 2.57 -36.48
N GLY A 454 21.52 2.21 -37.13
CA GLY A 454 21.54 1.29 -38.27
C GLY A 454 21.13 -0.15 -37.90
N ASP A 455 21.52 -0.60 -36.70
CA ASP A 455 21.15 -1.92 -36.15
C ASP A 455 19.66 -2.01 -35.74
N MET A 456 18.97 -0.86 -35.58
CA MET A 456 17.54 -0.79 -35.24
C MET A 456 16.64 -0.90 -36.49
N HIS A 457 16.75 -1.98 -37.25
CA HIS A 457 15.84 -2.26 -38.36
C HIS A 457 14.53 -2.93 -37.88
N GLN A 458 13.68 -2.16 -37.18
CA GLN A 458 12.20 -2.23 -37.17
C GLN A 458 11.62 -1.29 -36.07
N PRO A 459 10.50 -0.58 -36.32
CA PRO A 459 9.98 0.41 -35.38
C PRO A 459 9.20 -0.28 -34.25
N HIS A 460 9.82 -0.45 -33.08
CA HIS A 460 9.05 -0.61 -31.85
C HIS A 460 8.65 0.79 -31.36
N ALA A 461 7.37 1.13 -31.54
CA ALA A 461 6.78 2.43 -31.16
C ALA A 461 7.03 2.83 -29.67
N ALA A 462 7.41 1.88 -28.82
CA ALA A 462 7.69 2.10 -27.40
C ALA A 462 9.02 2.83 -27.09
N LEU A 463 9.96 2.91 -28.03
CA LEU A 463 11.28 3.52 -27.78
C LEU A 463 11.50 4.89 -28.46
N MET A 464 10.59 5.30 -29.35
CA MET A 464 10.64 6.60 -30.04
C MET A 464 10.54 7.82 -29.08
N PRO A 465 9.66 7.82 -28.06
CA PRO A 465 9.59 8.94 -27.12
C PRO A 465 10.88 9.10 -26.32
N LEU A 466 11.50 7.99 -25.93
CA LEU A 466 12.78 7.98 -25.22
C LEU A 466 13.90 8.53 -26.10
N ALA A 467 14.00 8.10 -27.36
CA ALA A 467 15.00 8.60 -28.30
C ALA A 467 14.87 10.13 -28.54
N LEU A 468 13.64 10.65 -28.64
CA LEU A 468 13.37 12.09 -28.80
C LEU A 468 13.71 12.89 -27.53
N VAL A 469 13.42 12.34 -26.35
CA VAL A 469 13.81 12.95 -25.06
C VAL A 469 15.34 12.98 -24.93
N TRP A 470 16.04 11.90 -25.30
CA TRP A 470 17.50 11.87 -25.30
C TRP A 470 18.11 12.88 -26.29
N LEU A 471 17.57 12.98 -27.50
CA LEU A 471 18.04 13.95 -28.51
C LEU A 471 17.82 15.40 -28.09
N SER A 472 16.70 15.71 -27.44
CA SER A 472 16.41 17.04 -26.93
C SER A 472 17.31 17.42 -25.75
N LEU A 473 17.56 16.50 -24.81
CA LEU A 473 18.51 16.72 -23.70
C LEU A 473 19.95 16.95 -24.20
N ILE A 474 20.39 16.20 -25.22
CA ILE A 474 21.72 16.39 -25.83
C ILE A 474 21.78 17.73 -26.56
N SER A 475 20.72 18.13 -27.27
CA SER A 475 20.64 19.43 -27.95
C SER A 475 20.74 20.60 -26.96
N ILE A 476 20.04 20.49 -25.83
CA ILE A 476 20.09 21.47 -24.74
C ILE A 476 21.50 21.53 -24.12
N TRP A 477 22.12 20.37 -23.89
CA TRP A 477 23.49 20.30 -23.36
C TRP A 477 24.52 20.91 -24.32
N LEU A 478 24.38 20.68 -25.63
CA LEU A 478 25.25 21.26 -26.67
C LEU A 478 25.12 22.80 -26.75
N VAL A 479 23.90 23.32 -26.64
CA VAL A 479 23.64 24.77 -26.60
C VAL A 479 24.20 25.40 -25.32
N TYR A 480 24.05 24.71 -24.19
CA TYR A 480 24.56 25.16 -22.90
C TYR A 480 26.10 25.15 -22.85
N SER A 481 26.72 24.10 -23.39
CA SER A 481 28.17 23.93 -23.54
C SER A 481 28.80 25.05 -24.39
N ARG A 482 28.22 25.36 -25.56
CA ARG A 482 28.70 26.44 -26.44
C ARG A 482 28.61 27.84 -25.80
N ARG A 483 27.59 28.10 -24.99
CA ARG A 483 27.44 29.39 -24.28
C ARG A 483 28.52 29.62 -23.22
N ARG A 484 29.02 28.56 -22.59
CA ARG A 484 30.04 28.66 -21.53
C ARG A 484 31.46 28.89 -22.07
N SER A 485 31.74 28.49 -23.30
CA SER A 485 33.03 28.73 -23.97
C SER A 485 33.18 30.13 -24.57
N GLY A 486 32.15 30.98 -24.50
CA GLY A 486 32.07 32.28 -25.19
C GLY A 486 32.25 33.52 -24.32
N THR A 487 33.16 33.51 -23.34
CA THR A 487 33.63 34.77 -22.70
C THR A 487 35.01 34.58 -22.10
N GLN A 488 36.05 34.93 -22.86
CA GLN A 488 37.34 35.34 -22.31
C GLN A 488 37.46 36.84 -22.55
N TYR A 489 37.44 37.62 -21.48
CA TYR A 489 37.87 39.02 -21.51
C TYR A 489 39.35 39.06 -21.91
N GLN A 490 39.64 39.61 -23.10
CA GLN A 490 40.99 40.02 -23.46
C GLN A 490 41.28 41.38 -22.81
N ALA A 491 42.31 41.40 -21.97
CA ALA A 491 42.94 42.63 -21.50
C ALA A 491 43.58 43.36 -22.69
N VAL A 492 43.21 44.63 -22.88
CA VAL A 492 43.92 45.54 -23.78
C VAL A 492 44.90 46.35 -22.93
N ILE A 493 46.18 46.08 -23.16
CA ILE A 493 47.30 46.90 -22.73
C ILE A 493 47.46 48.00 -23.78
N THR A 494 47.45 49.27 -23.37
CA THR A 494 48.01 50.38 -24.14
C THR A 494 48.92 51.20 -23.23
N SER A 495 50.19 51.24 -23.61
CA SER A 495 51.25 52.06 -23.04
C SER A 495 51.35 53.43 -23.73
N THR A 496 52.04 54.37 -23.05
CA THR A 496 52.69 55.63 -23.50
C THR A 496 51.73 56.79 -23.87
N GLU A 497 51.93 58.06 -23.47
CA GLU A 497 53.13 58.85 -23.10
C GLU A 497 52.71 60.21 -22.46
N GLU A 498 53.61 60.83 -21.68
CA GLU A 498 53.84 62.27 -21.39
C GLU A 498 52.63 63.19 -21.08
N GLU A 499 52.51 63.78 -19.87
CA GLU A 499 53.25 64.95 -19.34
C GLU A 499 53.03 65.05 -17.81
#